data_AF-A0A1W1X4D8-F1
#
_entry.id   AF-A0A1W1X4D8-F1
#
_cell.length_a   1.000
_cell.length_b   1.000
_cell.length_c   1.000
_cell.angle_alpha   90.00
_cell.angle_beta   90.00
_cell.angle_gamma   90.00
#
_symmetry.space_group_name_H-M   'P 1'
#
loop_
_entity.id
_entity.type
_entity.pdbx_description
1 polymer ?
#
loop_
_entity_poly.entity_id
_entity_poly.type
_entity_poly.pdbx_seq_one_letter_code
_entity_poly.pdbx_strand_id
1 'polypeptide(L)'
;MIYSRELKKYNIKALRNQLFLGDDIIQELLNKRILTKSKENLFSFEFVGILILNDRVMFCLPKYANTGDKKTIVKQLLALFGEYSKREKLDEDELESIGSIDSKNIYNMLSVIIFLMNDFFENGLYTNEKNICVINGEDEINWLKTIDEIQPLISEGEPLYLEYYTNTTQNDEENYFRQLHRYILNECTKKLNDLGLTDFLGLETIIFEVDEDSLGTPQSIVSRINNELNVQFVNRKQLLLKAMASFISNEKMETDNFTISFYGTRSFHVVWEKTCGYVLNNKYESVKKLIAPPKWTTASGKEHKTATLIPDIVSISKNSFIIFDAKYYSMKLTEDILSGNPGVEDVTKQYLYQLAFNEYIRAKSFTSVKNILLFPSENKEIKQLGKVTIKFLKDLNLEDITLFSLPAHRIFDLYTNSKKLNIEKFLKLEIESEK
;
A
#
# COMPACT_ATOMS: atom_id res chain seq x y z
N MET A 1 -14.52 -18.32 6.92
CA MET A 1 -13.22 -17.67 6.71
C MET A 1 -12.10 -18.62 7.10
N ILE A 2 -11.04 -18.69 6.29
CA ILE A 2 -9.89 -19.58 6.50
C ILE A 2 -8.66 -18.72 6.82
N TYR A 3 -7.76 -19.21 7.66
CA TYR A 3 -6.50 -18.52 7.96
C TYR A 3 -5.31 -19.42 7.62
N SER A 4 -4.41 -18.88 6.80
CA SER A 4 -3.10 -19.42 6.50
C SER A 4 -2.02 -18.48 7.05
N ARG A 5 -0.76 -18.90 6.92
CA ARG A 5 0.38 -18.08 7.28
C ARG A 5 1.47 -18.19 6.24
N GLU A 6 2.09 -17.06 5.96
CA GLU A 6 3.25 -16.94 5.09
C GLU A 6 4.36 -17.91 5.52
N LEU A 7 4.97 -18.56 4.53
CA LEU A 7 6.05 -19.56 4.66
C LEU A 7 5.73 -20.80 5.52
N LYS A 8 4.52 -20.93 6.07
CA LYS A 8 4.09 -22.18 6.73
C LYS A 8 4.06 -23.29 5.68
N LYS A 9 4.64 -24.44 6.02
CA LYS A 9 4.76 -25.57 5.11
C LYS A 9 3.52 -26.45 5.18
N TYR A 10 3.00 -26.81 4.01
CA TYR A 10 1.84 -27.66 3.81
C TYR A 10 2.21 -28.80 2.87
N ASN A 11 1.71 -30.01 3.12
CA ASN A 11 1.68 -31.04 2.08
C ASN A 11 0.40 -30.87 1.24
N ILE A 12 0.34 -31.55 0.08
CA ILE A 12 -0.83 -31.45 -0.81
C ILE A 12 -2.14 -31.86 -0.13
N LYS A 13 -2.10 -32.86 0.77
CA LYS A 13 -3.28 -33.31 1.53
C LYS A 13 -3.78 -32.21 2.48
N ALA A 14 -2.88 -31.44 3.09
CA ALA A 14 -3.22 -30.35 3.98
C ALA A 14 -3.84 -29.18 3.20
N LEU A 15 -3.35 -28.86 2.00
CA LEU A 15 -3.98 -27.86 1.14
C LEU A 15 -5.42 -28.26 0.78
N ARG A 16 -5.63 -29.51 0.38
CA ARG A 16 -6.96 -30.02 0.01
C ARG A 16 -7.92 -30.12 1.21
N ASN A 17 -7.44 -30.62 2.35
CA ASN A 17 -8.33 -30.96 3.46
C ASN A 17 -8.46 -29.87 4.52
N GLN A 18 -7.42 -29.06 4.75
CA GLN A 18 -7.44 -27.99 5.77
C GLN A 18 -7.79 -26.63 5.16
N LEU A 19 -7.32 -26.37 3.94
CA LEU A 19 -7.57 -25.10 3.23
C LEU A 19 -8.64 -25.24 2.14
N PHE A 20 -9.17 -26.45 1.91
CA PHE A 20 -10.23 -26.73 0.93
C PHE A 20 -9.88 -26.28 -0.49
N LEU A 21 -8.60 -26.40 -0.87
CA LEU A 21 -8.10 -25.99 -2.18
C LEU A 21 -8.17 -27.16 -3.18
N GLY A 22 -8.92 -26.97 -4.27
CA GLY A 22 -8.92 -27.88 -5.42
C GLY A 22 -7.61 -27.81 -6.21
N ASP A 23 -7.34 -28.82 -7.03
CA ASP A 23 -6.07 -28.90 -7.77
C ASP A 23 -5.91 -27.76 -8.78
N ASP A 24 -7.00 -27.33 -9.43
CA ASP A 24 -6.99 -26.20 -10.38
C ASP A 24 -6.63 -24.89 -9.67
N ILE A 25 -7.23 -24.63 -8.50
CA ILE A 25 -6.90 -23.47 -7.66
C ILE A 25 -5.44 -23.51 -7.23
N ILE A 26 -4.92 -24.68 -6.85
CA ILE A 26 -3.51 -24.82 -6.45
C ILE A 26 -2.59 -24.47 -7.63
N GLN A 27 -2.89 -24.94 -8.84
CA GLN A 27 -2.11 -24.58 -10.03
C GLN A 27 -2.17 -23.09 -10.34
N GLU A 28 -3.34 -22.47 -10.21
CA GLU A 28 -3.48 -21.05 -10.45
C GLU A 28 -2.74 -20.20 -9.40
N LEU A 29 -2.77 -20.59 -8.12
CA LEU A 29 -1.98 -19.94 -7.06
C LEU A 29 -0.47 -20.05 -7.29
N LEU A 30 0.00 -21.17 -7.86
CA LEU A 30 1.40 -21.34 -8.29
C LEU A 30 1.73 -20.41 -9.46
N ASN A 31 0.87 -20.34 -10.48
CA ASN A 31 1.05 -19.47 -11.64
C ASN A 31 1.10 -17.99 -11.24
N LYS A 32 0.26 -17.58 -10.29
CA LYS A 32 0.23 -16.23 -9.70
C LYS A 32 1.32 -15.99 -8.66
N ARG A 33 2.26 -16.92 -8.43
CA ARG A 33 3.35 -16.84 -7.44
C ARG A 33 2.88 -16.53 -6.00
N ILE A 34 1.64 -16.85 -5.67
CA ILE A 34 1.09 -16.72 -4.31
C ILE A 34 1.49 -17.96 -3.48
N LEU A 35 1.54 -19.11 -4.15
CA LEU A 35 2.01 -20.37 -3.59
C LEU A 35 3.36 -20.73 -4.23
N THR A 36 4.26 -21.30 -3.46
CA THR A 36 5.52 -21.87 -3.94
C THR A 36 5.64 -23.32 -3.51
N LYS A 37 6.34 -24.12 -4.32
CA LYS A 37 6.56 -25.55 -4.09
C LYS A 37 8.05 -25.81 -3.90
N SER A 38 8.41 -26.41 -2.76
CA SER A 38 9.78 -26.83 -2.46
C SER A 38 10.16 -28.11 -3.18
N LYS A 39 11.47 -28.42 -3.22
CA LYS A 39 12.01 -29.68 -3.75
C LYS A 39 11.45 -30.93 -3.04
N GLU A 40 11.02 -30.80 -1.80
CA GLU A 40 10.44 -31.87 -0.98
C GLU A 40 8.93 -32.03 -1.18
N ASN A 41 8.35 -31.42 -2.23
CA ASN A 41 6.91 -31.39 -2.49
C ASN A 41 6.07 -30.75 -1.36
N LEU A 42 6.67 -29.83 -0.59
CA LEU A 42 5.96 -29.00 0.37
C LEU A 42 5.59 -27.65 -0.25
N PHE A 43 4.42 -27.14 0.09
CA PHE A 43 3.90 -25.88 -0.40
C PHE A 43 3.95 -24.81 0.70
N SER A 44 4.19 -23.57 0.32
CA SER A 44 4.13 -22.41 1.22
C SER A 44 3.55 -21.20 0.50
N PHE A 45 2.81 -20.37 1.24
CA PHE A 45 2.35 -19.09 0.73
C PHE A 45 3.48 -18.05 0.83
N GLU A 46 3.78 -17.38 -0.26
CA GLU A 46 4.67 -16.21 -0.36
C GLU A 46 3.82 -14.97 -0.63
N PHE A 47 2.85 -14.77 0.26
CA PHE A 47 1.85 -13.73 0.14
C PHE A 47 1.30 -13.38 1.53
N VAL A 48 1.00 -12.12 1.76
CA VAL A 48 0.32 -11.62 2.95
C VAL A 48 -0.86 -10.76 2.52
N GLY A 49 -2.06 -11.11 2.96
CA GLY A 49 -3.29 -10.42 2.58
C GLY A 49 -4.53 -11.30 2.52
N ILE A 50 -5.49 -10.89 1.70
CA ILE A 50 -6.77 -11.57 1.44
C ILE A 50 -6.68 -12.36 0.13
N LEU A 51 -7.27 -13.55 0.12
CA LEU A 51 -7.52 -14.39 -1.04
C LEU A 51 -9.00 -14.75 -1.06
N ILE A 52 -9.67 -14.51 -2.18
CA ILE A 52 -11.04 -14.94 -2.45
C ILE A 52 -10.94 -16.09 -3.45
N LEU A 53 -11.44 -17.26 -3.05
CA LEU A 53 -11.37 -18.50 -3.81
C LEU A 53 -12.76 -19.13 -3.85
N ASN A 54 -13.46 -19.07 -4.99
CA ASN A 54 -14.83 -19.57 -5.14
C ASN A 54 -15.76 -19.07 -4.00
N ASP A 55 -15.84 -17.76 -3.84
CA ASP A 55 -16.61 -17.05 -2.78
C ASP A 55 -16.17 -17.33 -1.34
N ARG A 56 -15.03 -18.01 -1.14
CA ARG A 56 -14.45 -18.22 0.19
C ARG A 56 -13.30 -17.28 0.44
N VAL A 57 -13.42 -16.52 1.53
CA VAL A 57 -12.36 -15.66 2.02
C VAL A 57 -11.34 -16.45 2.83
N MET A 58 -10.09 -16.37 2.42
CA MET A 58 -8.91 -16.84 3.12
C MET A 58 -7.95 -15.68 3.41
N PHE A 59 -7.47 -15.58 4.64
CA PHE A 59 -6.43 -14.62 5.02
C PHE A 59 -5.08 -15.32 5.13
N CYS A 60 -4.05 -14.80 4.46
CA CYS A 60 -2.68 -15.22 4.67
C CYS A 60 -1.98 -14.22 5.59
N LEU A 61 -1.69 -14.64 6.82
CA LEU A 61 -1.09 -13.79 7.84
C LEU A 61 0.45 -13.73 7.69
N PRO A 62 1.09 -12.63 8.11
CA PRO A 62 2.54 -12.52 8.21
C PRO A 62 3.15 -13.66 9.04
N LYS A 63 4.37 -14.09 8.69
CA LYS A 63 5.03 -15.21 9.39
C LYS A 63 5.33 -14.97 10.88
N TYR A 64 5.32 -13.73 11.35
CA TYR A 64 5.47 -13.42 12.78
C TYR A 64 4.18 -13.63 13.59
N ALA A 65 3.01 -13.73 12.93
CA ALA A 65 1.73 -13.94 13.60
C ALA A 65 1.53 -15.42 13.96
N ASN A 66 1.64 -15.77 15.25
CA ASN A 66 1.49 -17.14 15.76
C ASN A 66 0.22 -17.32 16.60
N THR A 67 -0.05 -16.42 17.55
CA THR A 67 -1.04 -16.62 18.62
C THR A 67 -2.01 -15.45 18.80
N GLY A 68 -1.73 -14.29 18.21
CA GLY A 68 -2.57 -13.10 18.33
C GLY A 68 -3.98 -13.24 17.76
N ASP A 69 -4.86 -12.31 18.14
CA ASP A 69 -6.20 -12.19 17.56
C ASP A 69 -6.08 -11.91 16.05
N LYS A 70 -6.38 -12.95 15.26
CA LYS A 70 -6.27 -12.92 13.81
C LYS A 70 -7.17 -11.85 13.20
N LYS A 71 -8.36 -11.58 13.78
CA LYS A 71 -9.27 -10.55 13.26
C LYS A 71 -8.64 -9.17 13.36
N THR A 72 -8.07 -8.85 14.52
CA THR A 72 -7.35 -7.58 14.75
C THR A 72 -6.14 -7.45 13.83
N ILE A 73 -5.33 -8.50 13.68
CA ILE A 73 -4.16 -8.48 12.79
C ILE A 73 -4.59 -8.21 11.34
N VAL A 74 -5.64 -8.88 10.85
CA VAL A 74 -6.14 -8.64 9.50
C VAL A 74 -6.60 -7.19 9.33
N LYS A 75 -7.40 -6.65 10.25
CA LYS A 75 -7.85 -5.25 10.19
C LYS A 75 -6.67 -4.29 10.06
N GLN A 76 -5.63 -4.49 10.87
CA GLN A 76 -4.42 -3.67 10.82
C GLN A 76 -3.65 -3.81 9.50
N LEU A 77 -3.57 -5.01 8.93
CA LEU A 77 -2.91 -5.23 7.65
C LEU A 77 -3.65 -4.55 6.50
N LEU A 78 -4.98 -4.57 6.50
CA LEU A 78 -5.78 -3.91 5.46
C LEU A 78 -5.66 -2.39 5.55
N ALA A 79 -5.74 -1.84 6.77
CA ALA A 79 -5.46 -0.42 7.00
C ALA A 79 -4.04 -0.05 6.56
N LEU A 80 -3.07 -0.91 6.85
CA LEU A 80 -1.68 -0.72 6.41
C LEU A 80 -1.57 -0.70 4.89
N PHE A 81 -2.14 -1.68 4.17
CA PHE A 81 -2.08 -1.72 2.71
C PHE A 81 -2.78 -0.52 2.06
N GLY A 82 -3.93 -0.12 2.62
CA GLY A 82 -4.65 1.06 2.16
C GLY A 82 -3.85 2.36 2.33
N GLU A 83 -3.09 2.50 3.42
CA GLU A 83 -2.23 3.68 3.59
C GLU A 83 -0.92 3.58 2.79
N TYR A 84 -0.34 2.38 2.71
CA TYR A 84 0.90 2.12 1.97
C TYR A 84 0.73 2.45 0.48
N SER A 85 -0.40 2.06 -0.12
CA SER A 85 -0.71 2.35 -1.53
C SER A 85 -0.81 3.83 -1.85
N LYS A 86 -1.21 4.66 -0.88
CA LYS A 86 -1.30 6.12 -1.03
C LYS A 86 0.05 6.80 -0.91
N ARG A 87 0.92 6.30 -0.03
CA ARG A 87 2.20 6.93 0.32
C ARG A 87 3.34 6.54 -0.60
N GLU A 88 3.40 5.27 -0.97
CA GLU A 88 4.55 4.71 -1.67
C GLU A 88 4.29 4.63 -3.17
N LYS A 89 5.35 4.76 -3.96
CA LYS A 89 5.30 4.46 -5.38
C LYS A 89 5.38 2.96 -5.55
N LEU A 90 4.22 2.34 -5.81
CA LEU A 90 4.12 0.90 -6.02
C LEU A 90 4.81 0.50 -7.32
N ASP A 91 5.55 -0.62 -7.29
CA ASP A 91 6.06 -1.26 -8.49
C ASP A 91 4.95 -2.03 -9.24
N GLU A 92 5.25 -2.58 -10.43
CA GLU A 92 4.24 -3.28 -11.25
C GLU A 92 3.58 -4.48 -10.53
N ASP A 93 4.33 -5.21 -9.70
CA ASP A 93 3.83 -6.35 -8.93
C ASP A 93 2.96 -5.91 -7.73
N GLU A 94 3.34 -4.82 -7.05
CA GLU A 94 2.56 -4.18 -6.00
C GLU A 94 1.30 -3.49 -6.57
N LEU A 95 1.35 -2.97 -7.79
CA LEU A 95 0.20 -2.42 -8.49
C LEU A 95 -0.82 -3.53 -8.81
N GLU A 96 -0.40 -4.71 -9.30
CA GLU A 96 -1.29 -5.86 -9.54
C GLU A 96 -2.04 -6.29 -8.25
N SER A 97 -1.36 -6.19 -7.11
CA SER A 97 -1.77 -6.83 -5.86
C SER A 97 -2.39 -5.88 -4.83
N ILE A 98 -2.07 -4.59 -4.89
CA ILE A 98 -2.51 -3.54 -3.96
C ILE A 98 -3.08 -2.31 -4.70
N GLY A 99 -2.73 -2.03 -5.97
CA GLY A 99 -2.77 -0.63 -6.44
C GLY A 99 -3.10 -0.25 -7.89
N SER A 100 -3.55 -1.12 -8.82
CA SER A 100 -3.91 -0.61 -10.16
C SER A 100 -4.94 -1.41 -10.96
N ILE A 101 -5.76 -0.63 -11.67
CA ILE A 101 -6.73 -1.02 -12.70
C ILE A 101 -6.14 -0.97 -14.11
N ASP A 102 -4.93 -0.42 -14.31
CA ASP A 102 -4.35 -0.12 -15.63
C ASP A 102 -3.55 -1.28 -16.26
N SER A 103 -3.36 -2.41 -15.57
CA SER A 103 -2.66 -3.56 -16.14
C SER A 103 -3.62 -4.40 -17.00
N LYS A 104 -3.40 -4.40 -18.32
CA LYS A 104 -4.27 -5.01 -19.34
C LYS A 104 -4.53 -6.53 -19.21
N ASN A 105 -4.01 -7.23 -18.19
CA ASN A 105 -4.05 -8.69 -18.16
C ASN A 105 -4.55 -9.35 -16.87
N ILE A 106 -4.75 -8.66 -15.74
CA ILE A 106 -5.23 -9.32 -14.51
C ILE A 106 -6.17 -8.39 -13.75
N TYR A 107 -7.48 -8.54 -14.01
CA TYR A 107 -8.50 -7.94 -13.15
C TYR A 107 -8.42 -8.57 -11.76
N ASN A 108 -8.40 -7.71 -10.75
CA ASN A 108 -8.45 -8.13 -9.36
C ASN A 108 -9.63 -7.44 -8.67
N MET A 109 -10.75 -8.14 -8.60
CA MET A 109 -12.02 -7.59 -8.10
C MET A 109 -11.86 -6.83 -6.79
N LEU A 110 -11.23 -7.45 -5.80
CA LEU A 110 -11.13 -6.87 -4.47
C LEU A 110 -10.32 -5.56 -4.48
N SER A 111 -9.24 -5.49 -5.27
CA SER A 111 -8.47 -4.26 -5.44
C SER A 111 -9.30 -3.14 -6.07
N VAL A 112 -10.13 -3.46 -7.07
CA VAL A 112 -11.03 -2.47 -7.72
C VAL A 112 -12.11 -2.00 -6.76
N ILE A 113 -12.75 -2.92 -6.02
CA ILE A 113 -13.74 -2.59 -5.01
C ILE A 113 -13.15 -1.67 -3.93
N ILE A 114 -11.98 -2.03 -3.38
CA ILE A 114 -11.32 -1.24 -2.34
C ILE A 114 -10.94 0.15 -2.87
N PHE A 115 -10.46 0.25 -4.12
CA PHE A 115 -10.16 1.54 -4.75
C PHE A 115 -11.40 2.42 -4.87
N LEU A 116 -12.51 1.87 -5.42
CA LEU A 116 -13.77 2.60 -5.60
C LEU A 116 -14.33 3.11 -4.27
N MET A 117 -14.36 2.25 -3.25
CA MET A 117 -14.86 2.61 -1.92
C MET A 117 -14.00 3.70 -1.28
N ASN A 118 -12.67 3.57 -1.32
CA ASN A 118 -11.76 4.56 -0.75
C ASN A 118 -11.84 5.91 -1.46
N ASP A 119 -11.88 5.94 -2.81
CA ASP A 119 -12.03 7.21 -3.55
C ASP A 119 -13.35 7.91 -3.18
N PHE A 120 -14.44 7.14 -3.03
CA PHE A 120 -15.72 7.69 -2.61
C PHE A 120 -15.66 8.29 -1.20
N PHE A 121 -15.11 7.59 -0.22
CA PHE A 121 -15.04 8.10 1.16
C PHE A 121 -14.15 9.33 1.29
N GLU A 122 -13.10 9.45 0.46
CA GLU A 122 -12.20 10.61 0.48
C GLU A 122 -12.76 11.81 -0.29
N ASN A 123 -13.35 11.55 -1.45
CA ASN A 123 -13.58 12.59 -2.46
C ASN A 123 -15.03 12.67 -2.95
N GLY A 124 -15.93 11.84 -2.42
CA GLY A 124 -17.35 11.80 -2.77
C GLY A 124 -17.64 11.21 -4.16
N LEU A 125 -18.89 11.35 -4.59
CA LEU A 125 -19.38 10.83 -5.87
C LEU A 125 -18.66 11.44 -7.08
N TYR A 126 -18.82 10.78 -8.22
CA TYR A 126 -18.38 11.34 -9.49
C TYR A 126 -19.24 12.57 -9.79
N THR A 127 -18.61 13.70 -10.10
CA THR A 127 -19.28 14.94 -10.47
C THR A 127 -18.76 15.42 -11.80
N ASN A 128 -19.66 15.87 -12.67
CA ASN A 128 -19.30 16.69 -13.82
C ASN A 128 -19.98 18.04 -13.68
N GLU A 129 -19.28 19.06 -14.16
CA GLU A 129 -19.79 20.42 -14.19
C GLU A 129 -20.52 20.62 -15.52
N LYS A 130 -21.67 21.29 -15.45
CA LYS A 130 -22.39 21.79 -16.62
C LYS A 130 -22.46 23.30 -16.55
N ASN A 131 -22.24 23.93 -17.70
CA ASN A 131 -22.51 25.35 -17.85
C ASN A 131 -24.01 25.51 -18.08
N ILE A 132 -24.68 26.16 -17.15
CA ILE A 132 -26.07 26.57 -17.31
C ILE A 132 -26.14 28.08 -17.41
N CYS A 133 -27.20 28.55 -18.03
CA CYS A 133 -27.48 29.96 -18.19
C CYS A 133 -28.61 30.32 -17.23
N VAL A 134 -28.35 31.25 -16.31
CA VAL A 134 -29.34 31.71 -15.32
C VAL A 134 -29.59 33.19 -15.49
N ILE A 135 -30.79 33.64 -15.15
CA ILE A 135 -31.16 35.06 -15.22
C ILE A 135 -30.69 35.75 -13.93
N ASN A 136 -30.01 36.89 -14.08
CA ASN A 136 -29.48 37.75 -13.01
C ASN A 136 -28.60 37.01 -12.01
N GLY A 137 -27.75 36.10 -12.47
CA GLY A 137 -26.74 35.50 -11.60
C GLY A 137 -25.61 36.47 -11.25
N GLU A 138 -24.73 36.02 -10.36
CA GLU A 138 -23.59 36.80 -9.87
C GLU A 138 -22.33 36.62 -10.74
N ASP A 139 -22.36 35.65 -11.68
CA ASP A 139 -21.25 35.30 -12.56
C ASP A 139 -21.16 36.20 -13.82
N GLU A 140 -20.25 35.88 -14.73
CA GLU A 140 -20.03 36.66 -15.96
C GLU A 140 -21.30 36.72 -16.84
N ILE A 141 -21.66 37.94 -17.24
CA ILE A 141 -22.83 38.21 -18.09
C ILE A 141 -22.59 37.70 -19.51
N ASN A 142 -23.48 36.83 -19.97
CA ASN A 142 -23.56 36.41 -21.36
C ASN A 142 -24.29 37.49 -22.19
N TRP A 143 -23.55 38.52 -22.57
CA TRP A 143 -24.10 39.65 -23.33
C TRP A 143 -24.68 39.26 -24.68
N LEU A 144 -24.07 38.29 -25.38
CA LEU A 144 -24.58 37.81 -26.66
C LEU A 144 -26.01 37.27 -26.51
N LYS A 145 -26.22 36.35 -25.56
CA LYS A 145 -27.55 35.79 -25.31
C LYS A 145 -28.54 36.82 -24.72
N THR A 146 -28.04 37.71 -23.87
CA THR A 146 -28.85 38.78 -23.26
C THR A 146 -29.40 39.74 -24.31
N ILE A 147 -28.57 40.17 -25.27
CA ILE A 147 -28.99 41.08 -26.35
C ILE A 147 -29.94 40.38 -27.33
N ASP A 148 -29.69 39.10 -27.62
CA ASP A 148 -30.50 38.33 -28.57
C ASP A 148 -31.91 37.98 -28.03
N GLU A 149 -32.03 37.69 -26.73
CA GLU A 149 -33.27 37.15 -26.15
C GLU A 149 -34.02 38.11 -25.22
N ILE A 150 -33.33 39.08 -24.59
CA ILE A 150 -33.95 40.00 -23.63
C ILE A 150 -34.20 41.33 -24.31
N GLN A 151 -35.44 41.81 -24.25
CA GLN A 151 -35.80 43.10 -24.82
C GLN A 151 -35.32 44.25 -23.89
N PRO A 152 -34.46 45.17 -24.35
CA PRO A 152 -34.02 46.28 -23.54
C PRO A 152 -35.11 47.35 -23.40
N LEU A 153 -35.10 48.06 -22.28
CA LEU A 153 -35.81 49.32 -22.14
C LEU A 153 -34.93 50.45 -22.69
N ILE A 154 -35.52 51.39 -23.43
CA ILE A 154 -34.76 52.51 -24.00
C ILE A 154 -34.93 53.72 -23.08
N SER A 155 -33.81 54.24 -22.57
CA SER A 155 -33.78 55.47 -21.77
C SER A 155 -32.71 56.40 -22.36
N GLU A 156 -33.10 57.64 -22.70
CA GLU A 156 -32.22 58.65 -23.33
C GLU A 156 -31.48 58.17 -24.59
N GLY A 157 -32.02 57.17 -25.29
CA GLY A 157 -31.41 56.59 -26.49
C GLY A 157 -30.43 55.44 -26.22
N GLU A 158 -30.21 55.08 -24.96
CA GLU A 158 -29.38 53.94 -24.57
C GLU A 158 -30.23 52.72 -24.15
N PRO A 159 -29.83 51.49 -24.52
CA PRO A 159 -30.50 50.27 -24.10
C PRO A 159 -30.13 49.88 -22.66
N LEU A 160 -31.15 49.72 -21.82
CA LEU A 160 -31.04 49.30 -20.43
C LEU A 160 -31.67 47.91 -20.25
N TYR A 161 -30.85 46.95 -19.82
CA TYR A 161 -31.27 45.58 -19.54
C TYR A 161 -31.52 45.42 -18.03
N LEU A 162 -32.78 45.19 -17.64
CA LEU A 162 -33.16 44.92 -16.24
C LEU A 162 -32.92 43.45 -15.85
N GLU A 163 -32.91 42.58 -16.85
CA GLU A 163 -32.59 41.16 -16.72
C GLU A 163 -31.45 40.84 -17.67
N TYR A 164 -30.52 40.01 -17.22
CA TYR A 164 -29.40 39.57 -18.02
C TYR A 164 -29.11 38.10 -17.76
N TYR A 165 -28.62 37.40 -18.76
CA TYR A 165 -28.17 36.03 -18.61
C TYR A 165 -26.74 36.00 -18.09
N THR A 166 -26.45 35.17 -17.10
CA THR A 166 -25.08 34.86 -16.65
C THR A 166 -24.78 33.38 -16.89
N ASN A 167 -23.53 33.10 -17.27
CA ASN A 167 -23.05 31.72 -17.37
C ASN A 167 -22.58 31.28 -15.99
N THR A 168 -23.27 30.30 -15.41
CA THR A 168 -22.86 29.71 -14.13
C THR A 168 -22.52 28.24 -14.34
N THR A 169 -21.50 27.79 -13.64
CA THR A 169 -21.06 26.40 -13.69
C THR A 169 -21.63 25.68 -12.47
N GLN A 170 -22.47 24.67 -12.69
CA GLN A 170 -23.09 23.91 -11.63
C GLN A 170 -22.79 22.41 -11.77
N ASN A 171 -22.76 21.71 -10.64
CA ASN A 171 -22.65 20.25 -10.63
C ASN A 171 -23.89 19.64 -11.29
N ASP A 172 -23.65 18.75 -12.25
CA ASP A 172 -24.69 17.97 -12.88
C ASP A 172 -25.08 16.80 -11.96
N GLU A 173 -26.05 17.05 -11.08
CA GLU A 173 -26.58 16.05 -10.13
C GLU A 173 -27.22 14.84 -10.84
N GLU A 174 -27.76 15.05 -12.05
CA GLU A 174 -28.37 14.03 -12.91
C GLU A 174 -27.36 13.37 -13.87
N ASN A 175 -26.05 13.61 -13.65
CA ASN A 175 -25.04 13.08 -14.54
C ASN A 175 -25.09 11.54 -14.57
N TYR A 176 -25.12 10.97 -15.77
CA TYR A 176 -25.13 9.52 -15.98
C TYR A 176 -24.02 8.79 -15.21
N PHE A 177 -22.78 9.30 -15.23
CA PHE A 177 -21.64 8.66 -14.55
C PHE A 177 -21.75 8.75 -13.03
N ARG A 178 -22.47 9.75 -12.51
CA ARG A 178 -22.79 9.86 -11.09
C ARG A 178 -23.77 8.78 -10.66
N GLN A 179 -24.83 8.56 -11.43
CA GLN A 179 -25.80 7.48 -11.18
C GLN A 179 -25.14 6.10 -11.31
N LEU A 180 -24.30 5.91 -12.33
CA LEU A 180 -23.51 4.70 -12.49
C LEU A 180 -22.58 4.46 -11.30
N HIS A 181 -21.89 5.50 -10.81
CA HIS A 181 -21.02 5.37 -9.64
C HIS A 181 -21.82 4.93 -8.39
N ARG A 182 -23.03 5.48 -8.18
CA ARG A 182 -23.94 5.04 -7.10
C ARG A 182 -24.29 3.55 -7.21
N TYR A 183 -24.67 3.09 -8.40
CA TYR A 183 -24.98 1.68 -8.65
C TYR A 183 -23.79 0.78 -8.31
N ILE A 184 -22.60 1.14 -8.80
CA ILE A 184 -21.38 0.36 -8.56
C ILE A 184 -21.04 0.32 -7.07
N LEU A 185 -21.21 1.42 -6.33
CA LEU A 185 -20.97 1.45 -4.88
C LEU A 185 -21.96 0.56 -4.10
N ASN A 186 -23.22 0.49 -4.52
CA ASN A 186 -24.20 -0.44 -3.95
C ASN A 186 -23.74 -1.90 -4.16
N GLU A 187 -23.35 -2.27 -5.39
CA GLU A 187 -22.90 -3.63 -5.70
C GLU A 187 -21.58 -3.98 -4.99
N CYS A 188 -20.65 -3.03 -4.88
CA CYS A 188 -19.45 -3.17 -4.05
C CYS A 188 -19.81 -3.47 -2.60
N THR A 189 -20.72 -2.69 -2.02
CA THR A 189 -21.16 -2.84 -0.63
C THR A 189 -21.82 -4.20 -0.40
N LYS A 190 -22.70 -4.62 -1.31
CA LYS A 190 -23.37 -5.93 -1.28
C LYS A 190 -22.36 -7.07 -1.35
N LYS A 191 -21.44 -7.05 -2.32
CA LYS A 191 -20.39 -8.08 -2.46
C LYS A 191 -19.49 -8.16 -1.21
N LEU A 192 -19.08 -7.02 -0.64
CA LEU A 192 -18.28 -7.01 0.59
C LEU A 192 -19.04 -7.57 1.79
N ASN A 193 -20.34 -7.29 1.90
CA ASN A 193 -21.20 -7.83 2.93
C ASN A 193 -21.37 -9.35 2.79
N ASP A 194 -21.64 -9.84 1.58
CA ASP A 194 -21.79 -11.27 1.29
C ASP A 194 -20.50 -12.06 1.60
N LEU A 195 -19.33 -11.45 1.33
CA LEU A 195 -18.02 -12.01 1.68
C LEU A 195 -17.64 -11.83 3.16
N GLY A 196 -18.41 -11.05 3.93
CA GLY A 196 -18.14 -10.71 5.32
C GLY A 196 -16.90 -9.84 5.53
N LEU A 197 -16.47 -9.09 4.52
CA LEU A 197 -15.24 -8.27 4.53
C LEU A 197 -15.45 -6.83 5.03
N THR A 198 -16.69 -6.34 5.04
CA THR A 198 -17.05 -4.97 5.46
C THR A 198 -16.46 -4.61 6.83
N ASP A 199 -16.66 -5.50 7.80
CA ASP A 199 -16.13 -5.41 9.16
C ASP A 199 -14.60 -5.27 9.22
N PHE A 200 -13.89 -5.92 8.29
CA PHE A 200 -12.44 -5.99 8.26
C PHE A 200 -11.82 -4.76 7.62
N LEU A 201 -12.48 -4.21 6.60
CA LEU A 201 -12.06 -3.00 5.91
C LEU A 201 -12.44 -1.74 6.69
N GLY A 202 -13.34 -1.84 7.66
CA GLY A 202 -13.80 -0.68 8.44
C GLY A 202 -14.61 0.30 7.61
N LEU A 203 -15.24 -0.18 6.53
CA LEU A 203 -16.06 0.62 5.63
C LEU A 203 -17.49 0.67 6.14
N GLU A 204 -18.10 1.84 6.07
CA GLU A 204 -19.53 2.00 6.34
C GLU A 204 -20.34 1.38 5.19
N THR A 205 -21.51 0.82 5.52
CA THR A 205 -22.43 0.31 4.50
C THR A 205 -23.11 1.49 3.82
N ILE A 206 -22.97 1.56 2.49
CA ILE A 206 -23.55 2.62 1.67
C ILE A 206 -24.73 2.05 0.88
N ILE A 207 -25.83 2.79 0.84
CA ILE A 207 -26.99 2.47 -0.01
C ILE A 207 -27.46 3.75 -0.66
N PHE A 208 -27.50 3.75 -1.98
CA PHE A 208 -28.09 4.81 -2.81
C PHE A 208 -29.34 4.30 -3.51
N GLU A 209 -30.32 5.18 -3.72
CA GLU A 209 -31.42 4.91 -4.65
C GLU A 209 -30.91 5.12 -6.09
N VAL A 210 -31.08 4.10 -6.93
CA VAL A 210 -30.67 4.11 -8.34
C VAL A 210 -31.72 3.40 -9.19
N ASP A 211 -32.06 4.00 -10.34
CA ASP A 211 -32.87 3.36 -11.37
C ASP A 211 -31.94 2.53 -12.30
N GLU A 212 -31.82 1.24 -12.01
CA GLU A 212 -30.94 0.33 -12.74
C GLU A 212 -31.31 0.20 -14.24
N ASP A 213 -32.60 0.28 -14.57
CA ASP A 213 -33.10 0.14 -15.94
C ASP A 213 -32.61 1.29 -16.83
N SER A 214 -32.34 2.45 -16.23
CA SER A 214 -31.84 3.65 -16.94
C SER A 214 -30.36 3.56 -17.37
N LEU A 215 -29.57 2.67 -16.75
CA LEU A 215 -28.12 2.58 -16.99
C LEU A 215 -27.77 1.90 -18.31
N GLY A 216 -28.62 0.98 -18.77
CA GLY A 216 -28.45 0.21 -20.00
C GLY A 216 -27.55 -1.02 -19.84
N THR A 217 -27.16 -1.62 -20.96
CA THR A 217 -26.38 -2.87 -20.95
C THR A 217 -24.92 -2.62 -20.58
N PRO A 218 -24.20 -3.58 -19.96
CA PRO A 218 -22.77 -3.44 -19.63
C PRO A 218 -21.88 -3.03 -20.81
N GLN A 219 -22.14 -3.56 -22.02
CA GLN A 219 -21.42 -3.14 -23.22
C GLN A 219 -21.68 -1.66 -23.56
N SER A 220 -22.91 -1.19 -23.38
CA SER A 220 -23.27 0.22 -23.55
C SER A 220 -22.59 1.09 -22.49
N ILE A 221 -22.60 0.66 -21.22
CA ILE A 221 -21.96 1.34 -20.10
C ILE A 221 -20.46 1.55 -20.40
N VAL A 222 -19.74 0.48 -20.75
CA VAL A 222 -18.30 0.54 -21.04
C VAL A 222 -18.01 1.45 -22.24
N SER A 223 -18.83 1.40 -23.29
CA SER A 223 -18.71 2.30 -24.44
C SER A 223 -18.88 3.77 -24.05
N ARG A 224 -19.89 4.09 -23.22
CA ARG A 224 -20.11 5.45 -22.69
C ARG A 224 -18.94 5.92 -21.83
N ILE A 225 -18.40 5.06 -20.97
CA ILE A 225 -17.22 5.38 -20.17
C ILE A 225 -16.01 5.70 -21.06
N ASN A 226 -15.76 4.90 -22.09
CA ASN A 226 -14.65 5.15 -23.02
C ASN A 226 -14.80 6.48 -23.76
N ASN A 227 -16.02 6.87 -24.12
CA ASN A 227 -16.28 8.18 -24.72
C ASN A 227 -15.98 9.32 -23.74
N GLU A 228 -16.38 9.20 -22.48
CA GLU A 228 -16.07 10.20 -21.44
C GLU A 228 -14.56 10.26 -21.16
N LEU A 229 -13.86 9.12 -21.12
CA LEU A 229 -12.41 9.08 -20.94
C LEU A 229 -11.65 9.86 -22.02
N ASN A 230 -12.18 9.94 -23.24
CA ASN A 230 -11.55 10.70 -24.33
C ASN A 230 -11.63 12.22 -24.15
N VAL A 231 -12.60 12.71 -23.37
CA VAL A 231 -12.82 14.16 -23.13
C VAL A 231 -12.50 14.59 -21.70
N GLN A 232 -12.20 13.63 -20.82
CA GLN A 232 -11.89 13.87 -19.42
C GLN A 232 -10.37 13.99 -19.23
N PHE A 233 -9.89 15.16 -18.79
CA PHE A 233 -8.46 15.41 -18.56
C PHE A 233 -8.04 15.35 -17.08
N VAL A 234 -9.00 15.24 -16.16
CA VAL A 234 -8.72 15.15 -14.72
C VAL A 234 -8.31 13.73 -14.37
N ASN A 235 -7.05 13.55 -13.92
CA ASN A 235 -6.49 12.24 -13.56
C ASN A 235 -7.37 11.40 -12.62
N ARG A 236 -7.91 12.01 -11.55
CA ARG A 236 -8.83 11.32 -10.61
C ARG A 236 -10.04 10.75 -11.35
N LYS A 237 -10.71 11.57 -12.16
CA LYS A 237 -11.91 11.17 -12.91
C LYS A 237 -11.59 10.08 -13.92
N GLN A 238 -10.43 10.17 -14.60
CA GLN A 238 -9.97 9.12 -15.50
C GLN A 238 -9.75 7.79 -14.76
N LEU A 239 -9.08 7.80 -13.61
CA LEU A 239 -8.86 6.60 -12.79
C LEU A 239 -10.18 6.00 -12.31
N LEU A 240 -11.11 6.82 -11.83
CA LEU A 240 -12.42 6.38 -11.38
C LEU A 240 -13.25 5.77 -12.53
N LEU A 241 -13.28 6.41 -13.69
CA LEU A 241 -13.94 5.89 -14.89
C LEU A 241 -13.35 4.53 -15.32
N LYS A 242 -12.02 4.40 -15.34
CA LYS A 242 -11.35 3.12 -15.62
C LYS A 242 -11.74 2.05 -14.59
N ALA A 243 -11.79 2.41 -13.31
CA ALA A 243 -12.20 1.50 -12.22
C ALA A 243 -13.62 0.98 -12.45
N MET A 244 -14.55 1.89 -12.74
CA MET A 244 -15.96 1.56 -13.02
C MET A 244 -16.09 0.66 -14.25
N ALA A 245 -15.37 0.95 -15.34
CA ALA A 245 -15.39 0.11 -16.54
C ALA A 245 -14.83 -1.29 -16.26
N SER A 246 -13.77 -1.38 -15.45
CA SER A 246 -13.16 -2.64 -15.05
C SER A 246 -14.09 -3.48 -14.18
N PHE A 247 -14.81 -2.86 -13.24
CA PHE A 247 -15.83 -3.53 -12.43
C PHE A 247 -16.96 -4.12 -13.30
N ILE A 248 -17.58 -3.27 -14.14
CA ILE A 248 -18.74 -3.66 -14.97
C ILE A 248 -18.39 -4.73 -16.01
N SER A 249 -17.20 -4.66 -16.60
CA SER A 249 -16.78 -5.64 -17.62
C SER A 249 -16.64 -7.05 -17.03
N ASN A 250 -16.25 -7.16 -15.76
CA ASN A 250 -15.90 -8.43 -15.13
C ASN A 250 -17.03 -9.04 -14.29
N GLU A 251 -18.05 -8.26 -13.90
CA GLU A 251 -19.26 -8.76 -13.23
C GLU A 251 -19.97 -9.87 -14.06
N LYS A 252 -19.86 -9.82 -15.39
CA LYS A 252 -20.40 -10.84 -16.30
C LYS A 252 -19.48 -12.04 -16.55
N MET A 253 -18.20 -11.97 -16.21
CA MET A 253 -17.25 -13.09 -16.40
C MET A 253 -17.21 -14.06 -15.22
N GLU A 254 -17.89 -13.74 -14.11
CA GLU A 254 -17.95 -14.60 -12.91
C GLU A 254 -18.71 -15.92 -13.13
N THR A 255 -19.37 -16.12 -14.28
CA THR A 255 -20.13 -17.35 -14.53
C THR A 255 -19.31 -18.54 -15.04
N ASP A 256 -18.11 -18.33 -15.62
CA ASP A 256 -17.42 -19.40 -16.37
C ASP A 256 -15.95 -19.68 -16.00
N ASN A 257 -15.31 -18.92 -15.11
CA ASN A 257 -13.91 -19.16 -14.72
C ASN A 257 -13.68 -19.09 -13.21
N PHE A 258 -12.94 -20.07 -12.68
CA PHE A 258 -12.39 -20.06 -11.32
C PHE A 258 -11.68 -18.73 -11.08
N THR A 259 -12.28 -17.86 -10.27
CA THR A 259 -11.83 -16.48 -10.10
C THR A 259 -11.06 -16.38 -8.79
N ILE A 260 -9.73 -16.39 -8.87
CA ILE A 260 -8.88 -16.01 -7.74
C ILE A 260 -8.74 -14.49 -7.74
N SER A 261 -9.34 -13.85 -6.74
CA SER A 261 -9.08 -12.44 -6.42
C SER A 261 -8.24 -12.36 -5.13
N PHE A 262 -7.37 -11.36 -5.02
CA PHE A 262 -6.49 -11.21 -3.87
C PHE A 262 -6.22 -9.76 -3.54
N TYR A 263 -5.91 -9.43 -2.30
CA TYR A 263 -5.53 -8.06 -1.93
C TYR A 263 -4.45 -8.12 -0.86
N GLY A 264 -3.25 -7.65 -1.18
CA GLY A 264 -2.07 -7.76 -0.32
C GLY A 264 -0.78 -7.84 -1.12
N THR A 265 0.32 -8.28 -0.52
CA THR A 265 1.64 -8.25 -1.16
C THR A 265 2.34 -9.60 -1.12
N ARG A 266 3.15 -9.87 -2.15
CA ARG A 266 4.11 -11.00 -2.19
C ARG A 266 5.44 -10.64 -1.51
N SER A 267 5.70 -9.36 -1.30
CA SER A 267 6.97 -8.80 -0.79
C SER A 267 6.78 -8.08 0.54
N PHE A 268 6.16 -8.75 1.51
CA PHE A 268 5.84 -8.11 2.81
C PHE A 268 7.07 -7.61 3.58
N HIS A 269 8.26 -8.15 3.30
CA HIS A 269 9.51 -7.63 3.84
C HIS A 269 9.78 -6.17 3.42
N VAL A 270 9.43 -5.77 2.20
CA VAL A 270 9.56 -4.39 1.73
C VAL A 270 8.60 -3.48 2.50
N VAL A 271 7.34 -3.90 2.69
CA VAL A 271 6.37 -3.17 3.51
C VAL A 271 6.88 -2.99 4.94
N TRP A 272 7.48 -4.03 5.53
CA TRP A 272 8.11 -3.96 6.85
C TRP A 272 9.27 -2.95 6.91
N GLU A 273 10.19 -2.99 5.95
CA GLU A 273 11.33 -2.07 5.87
C GLU A 273 10.87 -0.62 5.72
N LYS A 274 9.92 -0.36 4.82
CA LYS A 274 9.35 0.98 4.56
C LYS A 274 8.62 1.55 5.77
N THR A 275 7.79 0.74 6.43
CA THR A 275 7.06 1.15 7.64
C THR A 275 8.03 1.47 8.78
N CYS A 276 9.05 0.64 8.99
CA CYS A 276 10.12 0.92 9.95
C CYS A 276 10.86 2.21 9.59
N GLY A 277 11.24 2.39 8.33
CA GLY A 277 11.96 3.58 7.87
C GLY A 277 11.16 4.87 8.07
N TYR A 278 9.87 4.83 7.80
CA TYR A 278 8.99 5.96 8.10
C TYR A 278 8.97 6.22 9.61
N VAL A 279 8.60 5.22 10.43
CA VAL A 279 8.39 5.39 11.86
C VAL A 279 9.65 5.81 12.61
N LEU A 280 10.82 5.34 12.18
CA LEU A 280 12.12 5.68 12.75
C LEU A 280 12.73 6.96 12.18
N ASN A 281 12.01 7.71 11.34
CA ASN A 281 12.47 8.98 10.79
C ASN A 281 13.75 8.82 9.95
N ASN A 282 13.73 7.88 9.00
CA ASN A 282 14.84 7.59 8.11
C ASN A 282 15.39 8.86 7.42
N LYS A 283 16.68 9.12 7.61
CA LYS A 283 17.47 10.20 7.02
C LYS A 283 18.45 9.70 5.96
N TYR A 284 18.36 8.43 5.55
CA TYR A 284 19.29 7.83 4.60
C TYR A 284 19.47 8.68 3.33
N GLU A 285 18.41 9.22 2.74
CA GLU A 285 18.53 10.03 1.52
C GLU A 285 19.43 11.28 1.68
N SER A 286 19.51 11.84 2.90
CA SER A 286 20.40 12.96 3.21
C SER A 286 21.88 12.57 3.35
N VAL A 287 22.16 11.30 3.64
CA VAL A 287 23.51 10.76 3.89
C VAL A 287 23.96 9.75 2.83
N LYS A 288 23.10 9.39 1.88
CA LYS A 288 23.35 8.38 0.83
C LYS A 288 24.60 8.66 0.02
N LYS A 289 24.88 9.94 -0.28
CA LYS A 289 26.06 10.37 -1.05
C LYS A 289 27.39 10.20 -0.30
N LEU A 290 27.35 9.92 1.00
CA LEU A 290 28.54 9.70 1.82
C LEU A 290 29.13 8.31 1.62
N ILE A 291 28.33 7.35 1.15
CA ILE A 291 28.81 6.01 0.83
C ILE A 291 29.37 6.04 -0.60
N ALA A 292 30.69 5.92 -0.72
CA ALA A 292 31.33 5.89 -2.03
C ALA A 292 30.92 4.62 -2.82
N PRO A 293 30.64 4.72 -4.12
CA PRO A 293 30.42 3.54 -4.95
C PRO A 293 31.73 2.77 -5.18
N PRO A 294 31.65 1.44 -5.35
CA PRO A 294 32.82 0.66 -5.74
C PRO A 294 33.34 1.12 -7.10
N LYS A 295 34.67 1.09 -7.25
CA LYS A 295 35.36 1.41 -8.49
C LYS A 295 35.89 0.12 -9.12
N TRP A 296 35.52 -0.12 -10.37
CA TRP A 296 36.00 -1.24 -11.18
C TRP A 296 36.97 -0.70 -12.21
N THR A 297 38.22 -1.17 -12.18
CA THR A 297 39.25 -0.72 -13.10
C THR A 297 39.62 -1.85 -14.05
N THR A 298 39.50 -1.62 -15.36
CA THR A 298 39.94 -2.59 -16.36
C THR A 298 41.46 -2.73 -16.36
N ALA A 299 42.00 -3.80 -16.95
CA ALA A 299 43.44 -3.94 -17.14
C ALA A 299 44.05 -2.78 -17.97
N SER A 300 43.25 -2.12 -18.81
CA SER A 300 43.65 -0.92 -19.56
C SER A 300 43.54 0.38 -18.76
N GLY A 301 43.13 0.34 -17.49
CA GLY A 301 43.01 1.49 -16.61
C GLY A 301 41.68 2.24 -16.70
N LYS A 302 40.67 1.74 -17.43
CA LYS A 302 39.35 2.37 -17.53
C LYS A 302 38.53 2.10 -16.28
N GLU A 303 37.98 3.16 -15.67
CA GLU A 303 37.14 3.04 -14.48
C GLU A 303 35.65 2.95 -14.81
N HIS A 304 34.94 2.11 -14.07
CA HIS A 304 33.49 1.96 -14.06
C HIS A 304 32.96 2.04 -12.62
N LYS A 305 31.81 2.67 -12.44
CA LYS A 305 31.11 2.76 -11.15
C LYS A 305 29.81 1.98 -11.21
N THR A 306 29.48 1.30 -10.12
CA THR A 306 28.20 0.59 -9.95
C THR A 306 27.48 1.07 -8.70
N ALA A 307 26.29 0.54 -8.44
CA ALA A 307 25.56 0.82 -7.20
C ALA A 307 26.42 0.48 -5.95
N THR A 308 26.19 1.25 -4.88
CA THR A 308 26.91 1.10 -3.60
C THR A 308 26.06 0.38 -2.55
N LEU A 309 26.60 0.21 -1.35
CA LEU A 309 25.87 -0.29 -0.18
C LEU A 309 24.69 0.63 0.15
N ILE A 310 23.53 0.02 0.40
CA ILE A 310 22.29 0.73 0.73
C ILE A 310 21.82 0.23 2.10
N PRO A 311 22.13 0.95 3.19
CA PRO A 311 21.48 0.72 4.47
C PRO A 311 19.98 1.01 4.37
N ASP A 312 19.16 0.23 5.08
CA ASP A 312 17.71 0.44 5.09
C ASP A 312 17.36 1.79 5.71
N ILE A 313 17.88 2.03 6.92
CA ILE A 313 17.45 3.15 7.76
C ILE A 313 18.65 3.77 8.48
N VAL A 314 18.84 5.07 8.29
CA VAL A 314 19.79 5.86 9.09
C VAL A 314 19.02 6.90 9.87
N SER A 315 19.27 6.99 11.17
CA SER A 315 18.66 7.98 12.05
C SER A 315 19.71 8.76 12.82
N ILE A 316 19.40 10.02 13.13
CA ILE A 316 20.31 10.91 13.86
C ILE A 316 19.54 11.46 15.07
N SER A 317 20.11 11.25 16.25
CA SER A 317 19.72 11.93 17.49
C SER A 317 20.81 12.94 17.87
N LYS A 318 20.61 13.72 18.94
CA LYS A 318 21.49 14.84 19.34
C LYS A 318 22.97 14.44 19.39
N ASN A 319 23.27 13.26 19.92
CA ASN A 319 24.64 12.76 20.12
C ASN A 319 24.91 11.39 19.46
N SER A 320 23.91 10.78 18.82
CA SER A 320 24.00 9.39 18.35
C SER A 320 23.73 9.28 16.86
N PHE A 321 24.61 8.57 16.17
CA PHE A 321 24.40 8.11 14.80
C PHE A 321 23.90 6.67 14.82
N ILE A 322 22.72 6.42 14.26
CA ILE A 322 22.02 5.15 14.44
C ILE A 322 21.78 4.53 13.07
N ILE A 323 22.20 3.28 12.92
CA ILE A 323 22.03 2.49 11.71
C ILE A 323 21.08 1.36 12.08
N PHE A 324 19.90 1.40 11.47
CA PHE A 324 18.87 0.40 11.62
C PHE A 324 18.78 -0.39 10.33
N ASP A 325 18.58 -1.70 10.47
CA ASP A 325 18.30 -2.58 9.34
C ASP A 325 17.14 -3.50 9.73
N ALA A 326 16.08 -3.43 8.93
CA ALA A 326 14.76 -3.95 9.28
C ALA A 326 14.58 -5.33 8.65
N LYS A 327 14.94 -6.36 9.41
CA LYS A 327 14.93 -7.73 8.93
C LYS A 327 13.60 -8.41 9.20
N TYR A 328 12.89 -8.75 8.13
CA TYR A 328 11.65 -9.51 8.18
C TYR A 328 11.91 -11.00 8.48
N TYR A 329 12.35 -11.31 9.70
CA TYR A 329 12.63 -12.66 10.18
C TYR A 329 11.86 -12.94 11.47
N SER A 330 11.42 -14.19 11.67
CA SER A 330 10.81 -14.65 12.92
C SER A 330 11.88 -15.23 13.84
N MET A 331 12.76 -14.38 14.34
CA MET A 331 13.90 -14.79 15.18
C MET A 331 13.45 -15.18 16.59
N LYS A 332 14.04 -16.26 17.12
CA LYS A 332 13.98 -16.62 18.54
C LYS A 332 15.39 -16.71 19.08
N LEU A 333 15.64 -15.97 20.15
CA LEU A 333 16.89 -15.97 20.89
C LEU A 333 16.55 -16.08 22.38
N THR A 334 16.92 -17.22 22.98
CA THR A 334 16.86 -17.51 24.41
C THR A 334 18.19 -18.13 24.84
N GLU A 335 18.36 -18.46 26.12
CA GLU A 335 19.56 -19.13 26.62
C GLU A 335 19.87 -20.43 25.86
N ASP A 336 18.83 -21.22 25.55
CA ASP A 336 19.00 -22.54 24.93
C ASP A 336 18.79 -22.58 23.40
N ILE A 337 18.17 -21.54 22.81
CA ILE A 337 17.66 -21.62 21.43
C ILE A 337 18.05 -20.36 20.65
N LEU A 338 18.72 -20.58 19.51
CA LEU A 338 18.88 -19.62 18.43
C LEU A 338 18.23 -20.20 17.17
N SER A 339 17.21 -19.53 16.64
CA SER A 339 16.56 -19.94 15.39
C SER A 339 15.96 -18.75 14.64
N GLY A 340 15.84 -18.88 13.32
CA GLY A 340 15.28 -17.84 12.46
C GLY A 340 16.12 -16.56 12.42
N ASN A 341 17.40 -16.62 12.78
CA ASN A 341 18.32 -15.49 12.72
C ASN A 341 18.74 -15.16 11.28
N PRO A 342 19.16 -13.92 11.02
CA PRO A 342 19.77 -13.55 9.74
C PRO A 342 21.03 -14.37 9.44
N GLY A 343 21.34 -14.48 8.15
CA GLY A 343 22.60 -15.08 7.69
C GLY A 343 23.80 -14.20 8.01
N VAL A 344 25.01 -14.78 7.93
CA VAL A 344 26.27 -14.04 8.16
C VAL A 344 26.43 -12.85 7.21
N GLU A 345 25.86 -12.93 6.01
CA GLU A 345 25.87 -11.85 5.03
C GLU A 345 25.13 -10.61 5.55
N ASP A 346 23.93 -10.78 6.10
CA ASP A 346 23.14 -9.68 6.68
C ASP A 346 23.87 -9.05 7.87
N VAL A 347 24.44 -9.87 8.76
CA VAL A 347 25.22 -9.40 9.91
C VAL A 347 26.45 -8.63 9.44
N THR A 348 27.17 -9.13 8.44
CA THR A 348 28.39 -8.47 7.93
C THR A 348 28.05 -7.16 7.21
N LYS A 349 26.99 -7.12 6.39
CA LYS A 349 26.50 -5.90 5.74
C LYS A 349 26.22 -4.80 6.76
N GLN A 350 25.62 -5.15 7.89
CA GLN A 350 25.30 -4.22 8.95
C GLN A 350 26.55 -3.57 9.59
N TYR A 351 27.65 -4.32 9.76
CA TYR A 351 28.95 -3.76 10.14
C TYR A 351 29.55 -2.88 9.03
N LEU A 352 29.44 -3.30 7.77
CA LEU A 352 29.94 -2.54 6.62
C LEU A 352 29.25 -1.18 6.46
N TYR A 353 27.95 -1.09 6.79
CA TYR A 353 27.25 0.21 6.82
C TYR A 353 27.87 1.16 7.84
N GLN A 354 28.15 0.70 9.06
CA GLN A 354 28.87 1.52 10.05
C GLN A 354 30.23 1.95 9.52
N LEU A 355 31.01 1.00 8.99
CA LEU A 355 32.32 1.27 8.45
C LEU A 355 32.28 2.34 7.34
N ALA A 356 31.28 2.29 6.46
CA ALA A 356 31.08 3.26 5.39
C ALA A 356 30.78 4.68 5.90
N PHE A 357 30.17 4.82 7.09
CA PHE A 357 29.87 6.13 7.70
C PHE A 357 30.94 6.61 8.68
N ASN A 358 31.96 5.82 9.01
CA ASN A 358 32.93 6.16 10.05
C ASN A 358 33.61 7.52 9.85
N GLU A 359 33.95 7.89 8.62
CA GLU A 359 34.54 9.20 8.32
C GLU A 359 33.58 10.34 8.69
N TYR A 360 32.33 10.24 8.26
CA TYR A 360 31.28 11.20 8.57
C TYR A 360 30.98 11.28 10.08
N ILE A 361 30.92 10.11 10.73
CA ILE A 361 30.64 10.00 12.17
C ILE A 361 31.69 10.77 12.97
N ARG A 362 32.98 10.58 12.64
CA ARG A 362 34.10 11.30 13.27
C ARG A 362 34.05 12.79 12.96
N ALA A 363 33.81 13.17 11.70
CA ALA A 363 33.76 14.56 11.28
C ALA A 363 32.62 15.36 11.95
N LYS A 364 31.51 14.71 12.30
CA LYS A 364 30.39 15.31 13.03
C LYS A 364 30.46 15.14 14.54
N SER A 365 31.51 14.50 15.05
CA SER A 365 31.77 14.29 16.48
C SER A 365 30.59 13.67 17.23
N PHE A 366 29.89 12.72 16.61
CA PHE A 366 28.90 11.92 17.34
C PHE A 366 29.61 11.12 18.44
N THR A 367 29.08 11.15 19.66
CA THR A 367 29.69 10.50 20.82
C THR A 367 29.28 9.03 20.95
N SER A 368 28.32 8.58 20.15
CA SER A 368 27.82 7.21 20.18
C SER A 368 27.36 6.78 18.78
N VAL A 369 27.71 5.56 18.40
CA VAL A 369 27.16 4.88 17.23
C VAL A 369 26.30 3.72 17.72
N LYS A 370 25.16 3.50 17.07
CA LYS A 370 24.23 2.43 17.41
C LYS A 370 23.95 1.59 16.18
N ASN A 371 24.27 0.31 16.27
CA ASN A 371 24.10 -0.63 15.17
C ASN A 371 23.00 -1.64 15.51
N ILE A 372 21.87 -1.59 14.82
CA ILE A 372 20.64 -2.23 15.30
C ILE A 372 19.93 -3.02 14.19
N LEU A 373 19.63 -4.30 14.46
CA LEU A 373 18.72 -5.12 13.65
C LEU A 373 17.33 -5.14 14.28
N LEU A 374 16.31 -4.94 13.46
CA LEU A 374 14.90 -4.85 13.87
C LEU A 374 14.08 -6.00 13.30
N PHE A 375 13.41 -6.74 14.17
CA PHE A 375 12.58 -7.90 13.80
C PHE A 375 11.12 -7.65 14.17
N PRO A 376 10.16 -8.00 13.29
CA PRO A 376 8.74 -7.89 13.63
C PRO A 376 8.35 -8.93 14.68
N SER A 377 7.37 -8.59 15.52
CA SER A 377 6.77 -9.53 16.47
C SER A 377 5.30 -9.25 16.71
N GLU A 378 4.59 -10.29 17.16
CA GLU A 378 3.22 -10.16 17.67
C GLU A 378 3.15 -9.69 19.14
N ASN A 379 4.30 -9.52 19.81
CA ASN A 379 4.36 -9.11 21.21
C ASN A 379 3.89 -7.65 21.37
N LYS A 380 3.48 -7.29 22.60
CA LYS A 380 2.99 -5.94 22.94
C LYS A 380 4.10 -4.92 23.14
N GLU A 381 5.28 -5.37 23.55
CA GLU A 381 6.36 -4.50 23.98
C GLU A 381 7.57 -4.61 23.04
N ILE A 382 8.29 -3.50 22.93
CA ILE A 382 9.60 -3.48 22.29
C ILE A 382 10.56 -4.20 23.23
N LYS A 383 11.26 -5.20 22.72
CA LYS A 383 12.17 -6.03 23.53
C LYS A 383 13.54 -6.08 22.87
N GLN A 384 14.59 -5.81 23.65
CA GLN A 384 15.95 -6.18 23.26
C GLN A 384 16.13 -7.69 23.43
N LEU A 385 16.49 -8.35 22.33
CA LEU A 385 16.68 -9.80 22.29
C LEU A 385 18.09 -10.21 22.71
N GLY A 386 19.08 -9.34 22.46
CA GLY A 386 20.49 -9.60 22.71
C GLY A 386 21.36 -8.82 21.73
N LYS A 387 22.54 -9.35 21.44
CA LYS A 387 23.48 -8.77 20.47
C LYS A 387 24.22 -9.85 19.70
N VAL A 388 24.72 -9.49 18.52
CA VAL A 388 25.62 -10.33 17.73
C VAL A 388 26.97 -9.65 17.54
N THR A 389 28.04 -10.37 17.88
CA THR A 389 29.43 -9.91 17.78
C THR A 389 30.17 -10.76 16.76
N ILE A 390 30.87 -10.09 15.84
CA ILE A 390 31.88 -10.73 15.00
C ILE A 390 33.24 -10.18 15.46
N LYS A 391 34.07 -11.05 16.06
CA LYS A 391 35.29 -10.64 16.77
C LYS A 391 36.21 -9.73 15.93
N PHE A 392 36.56 -10.14 14.71
CA PHE A 392 37.47 -9.35 13.89
C PHE A 392 36.89 -7.99 13.45
N LEU A 393 35.57 -7.85 13.38
CA LEU A 393 34.91 -6.57 13.08
C LEU A 393 34.87 -5.67 14.31
N LYS A 394 34.69 -6.25 15.50
CA LYS A 394 34.85 -5.55 16.77
C LYS A 394 36.28 -5.04 16.95
N ASP A 395 37.28 -5.84 16.56
CA ASP A 395 38.69 -5.46 16.60
C ASP A 395 39.00 -4.26 15.65
N LEU A 396 38.12 -3.94 14.70
CA LEU A 396 38.16 -2.72 13.87
C LEU A 396 37.48 -1.51 14.53
N ASN A 397 37.16 -1.59 15.83
CA ASN A 397 36.39 -0.59 16.59
C ASN A 397 34.99 -0.34 16.01
N LEU A 398 34.33 -1.39 15.50
CA LEU A 398 32.92 -1.34 15.13
C LEU A 398 32.06 -1.80 16.30
N GLU A 399 30.84 -1.25 16.38
CA GLU A 399 29.93 -1.54 17.49
C GLU A 399 29.28 -2.91 17.33
N ASP A 400 29.08 -3.63 18.43
CA ASP A 400 28.28 -4.86 18.42
C ASP A 400 26.87 -4.53 17.86
N ILE A 401 26.25 -5.47 17.15
CA ILE A 401 24.91 -5.25 16.59
C ILE A 401 23.87 -5.66 17.63
N THR A 402 23.10 -4.69 18.12
CA THR A 402 21.99 -4.92 19.05
C THR A 402 20.76 -5.43 18.30
N LEU A 403 20.06 -6.41 18.88
CA LEU A 403 18.91 -7.07 18.27
C LEU A 403 17.63 -6.63 18.98
N PHE A 404 16.69 -6.02 18.25
CA PHE A 404 15.40 -5.59 18.79
C PHE A 404 14.22 -6.29 18.12
N SER A 405 13.27 -6.70 18.95
CA SER A 405 11.96 -7.14 18.53
C SER A 405 10.97 -5.98 18.66
N LEU A 406 10.32 -5.65 17.55
CA LEU A 406 9.34 -4.56 17.46
C LEU A 406 7.92 -5.12 17.38
N PRO A 407 6.96 -4.61 18.17
CA PRO A 407 5.55 -4.90 18.02
C PRO A 407 5.04 -4.43 16.66
N ALA A 408 4.75 -5.36 15.74
CA ALA A 408 4.38 -5.03 14.37
C ALA A 408 3.12 -4.15 14.32
N HIS A 409 2.11 -4.49 15.13
CA HIS A 409 0.88 -3.69 15.25
C HIS A 409 1.18 -2.22 15.59
N ARG A 410 2.08 -1.96 16.54
CA ARG A 410 2.44 -0.60 16.94
C ARG A 410 3.18 0.16 15.85
N ILE A 411 4.04 -0.52 15.09
CA ILE A 411 4.75 0.10 13.95
C ILE A 411 3.74 0.46 12.86
N PHE A 412 2.80 -0.44 12.56
CA PHE A 412 1.76 -0.18 11.57
C PHE A 412 0.82 0.93 12.01
N ASP A 413 0.37 0.94 13.27
CA ASP A 413 -0.47 2.01 13.82
C ASP A 413 0.23 3.37 13.76
N LEU A 414 1.54 3.43 14.04
CA LEU A 414 2.32 4.66 13.90
C LEU A 414 2.40 5.10 12.42
N TYR A 415 2.65 4.17 11.49
CA TYR A 415 2.72 4.45 10.06
C TYR A 415 1.38 4.97 9.52
N THR A 416 0.28 4.26 9.78
CA THR A 416 -1.05 4.59 9.30
C THR A 416 -1.54 5.94 9.82
N ASN A 417 -1.19 6.28 11.07
CA ASN A 417 -1.56 7.55 11.68
C ASN A 417 -0.55 8.69 11.45
N SER A 418 0.40 8.54 10.53
CA SER A 418 1.46 9.55 10.26
C SER A 418 2.33 9.92 11.46
N LYS A 419 2.51 9.01 12.43
CA LYS A 419 3.28 9.24 13.66
C LYS A 419 4.68 8.61 13.57
N LYS A 420 5.59 9.12 14.40
CA LYS A 420 6.98 8.65 14.51
C LYS A 420 7.24 8.07 15.89
N LEU A 421 8.18 7.13 15.97
CA LEU A 421 8.71 6.65 17.24
C LEU A 421 9.63 7.72 17.83
N ASN A 422 9.56 7.91 19.15
CA ASN A 422 10.56 8.72 19.85
C ASN A 422 11.87 7.92 19.96
N ILE A 423 12.87 8.31 19.17
CA ILE A 423 14.16 7.63 19.07
C ILE A 423 14.93 7.68 20.40
N GLU A 424 14.90 8.79 21.13
CA GLU A 424 15.59 8.88 22.42
C GLU A 424 15.00 7.93 23.45
N LYS A 425 13.67 7.81 23.50
CA LYS A 425 12.99 6.84 24.37
C LYS A 425 13.30 5.41 23.95
N PHE A 426 13.38 5.14 22.65
CA PHE A 426 13.74 3.83 22.14
C PHE A 426 15.18 3.43 22.55
N LEU A 427 16.15 4.34 22.41
CA LEU A 427 17.54 4.07 22.79
C LEU A 427 17.73 3.88 24.30
N LYS A 428 16.88 4.44 25.16
CA LYS A 428 16.95 4.20 26.61
C LYS A 428 16.65 2.75 27.00
N LEU A 429 15.82 2.05 26.21
CA LEU A 429 15.53 0.62 26.43
C LEU A 429 16.79 -0.25 26.27
N GLU A 430 17.78 0.23 25.52
CA GLU A 430 19.07 -0.45 25.39
C GLU A 430 19.88 -0.40 26.69
N ILE A 431 19.92 0.78 27.32
CA ILE A 431 20.73 1.07 28.51
C ILE A 431 20.20 0.33 29.74
N GLU A 432 18.88 0.16 29.86
CA GLU A 432 18.25 -0.55 30.97
C GLU A 432 18.54 -2.07 30.95
N SER A 433 18.97 -2.63 29.82
CA SER A 433 19.31 -4.05 29.68
C SER A 433 20.79 -4.39 29.95
N GLU A 434 21.65 -3.38 30.05
CA GLU A 434 23.09 -3.52 30.35
C GLU A 434 23.41 -3.37 31.85
N LYS A 435 22.40 -3.12 32.68
CA LYS A 435 22.47 -3.13 34.15
C LYS A 435 21.86 -4.41 34.70
#